data_AF-A0AAU4RTC1-F1
#
_entry.id   AF-A0AAU4RTC1-F1
#
_cell.length_a   1.000
_cell.length_b   1.000
_cell.length_c   1.000
_cell.angle_alpha   90.00
_cell.angle_beta   90.00
_cell.angle_gamma   90.00
#
_symmetry.space_group_name_H-M   'P 1'
#
loop_
_entity.id
_entity.type
_entity.pdbx_description
1 polymer ?
#
loop_
_entity_poly.entity_id
_entity_poly.type
_entity_poly.pdbx_seq_one_letter_code
_entity_poly.pdbx_strand_id
1 'polypeptide(L)'
;MNEGRRAARRQVLQAAAKLLEEGGSEAVSTRAVAAAAGITAPALYRMFDDKDGLLAELAAYGFEMYLAEKREALALTPDDPVADLYRGWDLHVDFGVRHPAFYMLMYGTVQPGRRPPAANEAHALLVTLLGRVAEAGRLRVPVAQATRVIHAATTGATLALIGEEPAERDLTTSARLRDTVIASITTDPPASSGSDLASRALALDAALETGLSTGVPLRDTEAALLREWLQQLAG
;
A
#
# COMPACT_ATOMS: atom_id res chain seq x y z
N MET A 1 -18.60 -0.55 21.62
CA MET A 1 -19.09 -1.80 20.99
C MET A 1 -18.68 -2.97 21.89
N ASN A 2 -19.64 -3.78 22.35
CA ASN A 2 -19.38 -4.90 23.28
C ASN A 2 -18.43 -5.94 22.65
N GLU A 3 -17.51 -6.49 23.44
CA GLU A 3 -16.44 -7.39 23.00
C GLU A 3 -16.98 -8.66 22.31
N GLY A 4 -18.08 -9.22 22.83
CA GLY A 4 -18.78 -10.35 22.19
C GLY A 4 -19.33 -10.04 20.79
N ARG A 5 -19.74 -8.78 20.54
CA ARG A 5 -20.20 -8.35 19.22
C ARG A 5 -19.04 -8.22 18.22
N ARG A 6 -17.86 -7.79 18.69
CA ARG A 6 -16.63 -7.74 17.88
C ARG A 6 -16.15 -9.14 17.51
N ALA A 7 -16.18 -10.08 18.47
CA ALA A 7 -15.80 -11.47 18.23
C ALA A 7 -16.71 -12.13 17.19
N ALA A 8 -18.04 -11.96 17.32
CA ALA A 8 -19.00 -12.46 16.33
C ALA A 8 -18.77 -11.86 14.93
N ARG A 9 -18.50 -10.54 14.83
CA ARG A 9 -18.16 -9.90 13.54
C ARG A 9 -16.92 -10.52 12.91
N ARG A 10 -15.89 -10.79 13.70
CA ARG A 10 -14.66 -11.43 13.23
C ARG A 10 -14.88 -12.86 12.74
N GLN A 11 -15.70 -13.65 13.43
CA GLN A 11 -16.04 -15.01 12.98
C GLN A 11 -16.77 -15.01 11.62
N VAL A 12 -17.71 -14.07 11.43
CA VAL A 12 -18.40 -13.93 10.13
C VAL A 12 -17.42 -13.53 9.03
N LEU A 13 -16.50 -12.59 9.29
CA LEU A 13 -15.46 -12.20 8.33
C LEU A 13 -14.52 -13.36 8.00
N GLN A 14 -14.15 -14.19 8.97
CA GLN A 14 -13.34 -15.39 8.72
C GLN A 14 -14.06 -16.42 7.84
N ALA A 15 -15.36 -16.61 8.04
CA ALA A 15 -16.16 -17.47 7.18
C ALA A 15 -16.24 -16.91 5.75
N ALA A 16 -16.42 -15.59 5.61
CA ALA A 16 -16.46 -14.93 4.32
C ALA A 16 -15.09 -14.93 3.61
N ALA A 17 -14.00 -14.82 4.36
CA ALA A 17 -12.63 -14.92 3.85
C ALA A 17 -12.35 -16.29 3.22
N LYS A 18 -12.77 -17.38 3.88
CA LYS A 18 -12.64 -18.73 3.33
C LYS A 18 -13.40 -18.89 2.02
N LEU A 19 -14.64 -18.40 1.97
CA LEU A 19 -15.44 -18.42 0.74
C LEU A 19 -14.78 -17.60 -0.38
N LEU A 20 -14.17 -16.46 -0.05
CA LEU A 20 -13.43 -15.64 -1.00
C LEU A 20 -12.20 -16.38 -1.57
N GLU A 21 -11.45 -17.09 -0.73
CA GLU A 21 -10.29 -17.87 -1.17
C GLU A 21 -10.68 -19.08 -2.02
N GLU A 22 -11.79 -19.75 -1.70
CA GLU A 22 -12.26 -20.95 -2.41
C GLU A 22 -12.88 -20.65 -3.78
N GLY A 23 -13.58 -19.51 -3.93
CA GLY A 23 -14.38 -19.25 -5.14
C GLY A 23 -14.48 -17.79 -5.56
N GLY A 24 -13.60 -16.92 -5.06
CA GLY A 24 -13.56 -15.51 -5.42
C GLY A 24 -14.78 -14.72 -4.96
N SER A 25 -14.95 -13.50 -5.49
CA SER A 25 -16.03 -12.58 -5.11
C SER A 25 -17.43 -13.13 -5.37
N GLU A 26 -17.57 -14.06 -6.32
CA GLU A 26 -18.85 -14.67 -6.68
C GLU A 26 -19.32 -15.70 -5.64
N ALA A 27 -18.38 -16.37 -4.97
CA ALA A 27 -18.70 -17.27 -3.85
C ALA A 27 -19.16 -16.50 -2.59
N VAL A 28 -18.79 -15.22 -2.48
CA VAL A 28 -19.18 -14.35 -1.36
C VAL A 28 -20.59 -13.79 -1.58
N SER A 29 -21.60 -14.56 -1.19
CA SER A 29 -22.99 -14.07 -1.08
C SER A 29 -23.42 -13.94 0.38
N THR A 30 -24.34 -13.01 0.67
CA THR A 30 -24.88 -12.85 2.03
C THR A 30 -25.50 -14.14 2.57
N ARG A 31 -26.13 -14.95 1.69
CA ARG A 31 -26.68 -16.25 2.05
C ARG A 31 -25.59 -17.28 2.36
N ALA A 32 -24.57 -17.40 1.51
CA ALA A 32 -23.47 -18.35 1.71
C ALA A 32 -22.69 -18.02 3.00
N VAL A 33 -22.41 -16.73 3.23
CA VAL A 33 -21.68 -16.26 4.41
C VAL A 33 -22.51 -16.46 5.68
N ALA A 34 -23.81 -16.15 5.65
CA ALA A 34 -24.69 -16.41 6.79
C ALA A 34 -24.73 -17.90 7.16
N ALA A 35 -24.85 -18.78 6.16
CA ALA A 35 -24.81 -20.23 6.35
C ALA A 35 -23.46 -20.71 6.91
N ALA A 36 -22.34 -20.27 6.31
CA ALA A 36 -20.99 -20.65 6.73
C ALA A 36 -20.65 -20.16 8.15
N ALA A 37 -21.17 -18.99 8.55
CA ALA A 37 -20.98 -18.42 9.88
C ALA A 37 -22.02 -18.90 10.91
N GLY A 38 -23.00 -19.71 10.52
CA GLY A 38 -24.05 -20.21 11.41
C GLY A 38 -25.00 -19.12 11.93
N ILE A 39 -25.20 -18.04 11.17
CA ILE A 39 -26.08 -16.92 11.54
C ILE A 39 -27.23 -16.75 10.53
N THR A 40 -28.24 -15.96 10.92
CA THR A 40 -29.35 -15.60 10.03
C THR A 40 -28.97 -14.46 9.09
N ALA A 41 -29.56 -14.40 7.88
CA ALA A 41 -29.34 -13.28 6.95
C ALA A 41 -29.69 -11.91 7.57
N PRO A 42 -30.79 -11.73 8.33
CA PRO A 42 -31.05 -10.47 9.03
C PRO A 42 -29.97 -10.08 10.05
N ALA A 43 -29.32 -11.05 10.71
CA ALA A 43 -28.19 -10.78 11.60
C ALA A 43 -26.97 -10.29 10.81
N LEU A 44 -26.69 -10.90 9.66
CA LEU A 44 -25.62 -10.48 8.77
C LEU A 44 -25.84 -9.06 8.23
N TYR A 45 -27.06 -8.74 7.77
CA TYR A 45 -27.40 -7.40 7.30
C TYR A 45 -27.27 -6.33 8.40
N ARG A 46 -27.62 -6.64 9.66
CA ARG A 46 -27.37 -5.72 10.78
C ARG A 46 -25.88 -5.48 11.07
N MET A 47 -25.01 -6.37 10.62
CA MET A 47 -23.57 -6.24 10.81
C MET A 47 -22.93 -5.50 9.63
N PHE A 48 -23.28 -5.86 8.41
CA PHE A 48 -22.54 -5.43 7.21
C PHE A 48 -23.38 -4.60 6.22
N ASP A 49 -24.60 -4.25 6.58
CA ASP A 49 -25.61 -3.52 5.79
C ASP A 49 -26.07 -4.22 4.51
N ASP A 50 -25.15 -4.57 3.61
CA ASP A 50 -25.42 -5.26 2.34
C ASP A 50 -24.19 -6.10 1.88
N LYS A 51 -24.22 -6.59 0.63
CA LYS A 51 -23.09 -7.34 0.04
C LYS A 51 -21.86 -6.44 -0.12
N ASP A 52 -22.04 -5.18 -0.49
CA ASP A 52 -20.94 -4.25 -0.73
C ASP A 52 -20.25 -3.87 0.59
N GLY A 53 -21.02 -3.67 1.67
CA GLY A 53 -20.48 -3.44 3.00
C GLY A 53 -19.70 -4.65 3.53
N LEU A 54 -20.17 -5.88 3.25
CA LEU A 54 -19.41 -7.10 3.57
C LEU A 54 -18.10 -7.20 2.77
N LEU A 55 -18.15 -6.91 1.46
CA LEU A 55 -16.98 -6.91 0.59
C LEU A 55 -15.97 -5.82 0.99
N ALA A 56 -16.43 -4.63 1.40
CA ALA A 56 -15.57 -3.56 1.89
C ALA A 56 -14.83 -3.95 3.18
N GLU A 57 -15.51 -4.65 4.10
CA GLU A 57 -14.89 -5.15 5.33
C GLU A 57 -13.92 -6.31 5.05
N LEU A 58 -14.21 -7.16 4.06
CA LEU A 58 -13.25 -8.16 3.58
C LEU A 58 -12.02 -7.52 2.92
N ALA A 59 -12.20 -6.45 2.15
CA ALA A 59 -11.08 -5.70 1.58
C ALA A 59 -10.21 -5.12 2.70
N ALA A 60 -10.83 -4.52 3.73
CA ALA A 60 -10.13 -4.02 4.91
C ALA A 60 -9.35 -5.13 5.62
N TYR A 61 -9.97 -6.30 5.83
CA TYR A 61 -9.29 -7.48 6.36
C TYR A 61 -8.09 -7.92 5.50
N GLY A 62 -8.23 -7.89 4.17
CA GLY A 62 -7.13 -8.13 3.23
C GLY A 62 -5.96 -7.16 3.40
N PHE A 63 -6.25 -5.85 3.52
CA PHE A 63 -5.23 -4.85 3.80
C PHE A 63 -4.57 -5.03 5.18
N GLU A 64 -5.31 -5.44 6.21
CA GLU A 64 -4.74 -5.74 7.53
C GLU A 64 -3.73 -6.90 7.46
N MET A 65 -4.06 -7.99 6.75
CA MET A 65 -3.15 -9.11 6.52
C MET A 65 -1.91 -8.66 5.74
N TYR A 66 -2.11 -7.94 4.63
CA TYR A 66 -1.04 -7.36 3.82
C TYR A 66 -0.06 -6.50 4.63
N LEU A 67 -0.60 -5.61 5.47
CA LEU A 67 0.20 -4.72 6.32
C LEU A 67 0.96 -5.47 7.41
N ALA A 68 0.35 -6.49 8.00
CA ALA A 68 1.02 -7.33 9.00
C ALA A 68 2.25 -8.02 8.41
N GLU A 69 2.10 -8.70 7.28
CA GLU A 69 3.21 -9.36 6.57
C GLU A 69 4.30 -8.37 6.18
N LYS A 70 3.93 -7.20 5.66
CA LYS A 70 4.90 -6.18 5.29
C LYS A 70 5.67 -5.62 6.47
N ARG A 71 5.01 -5.40 7.61
CA ARG A 71 5.67 -4.85 8.81
C ARG A 71 6.64 -5.84 9.43
N GLU A 72 6.27 -7.12 9.45
CA GLU A 72 7.13 -8.18 9.93
C GLU A 72 8.37 -8.34 9.04
N ALA A 73 8.16 -8.34 7.72
CA ALA A 73 9.25 -8.49 6.76
C ALA A 73 10.14 -7.24 6.67
N LEU A 74 9.55 -6.04 6.63
CA LEU A 74 10.27 -4.77 6.62
C LEU A 74 10.65 -4.35 8.04
N ALA A 75 11.45 -5.16 8.72
CA ALA A 75 12.35 -4.64 9.73
C ALA A 75 13.31 -3.66 9.02
N LEU A 76 12.93 -2.38 8.98
CA LEU A 76 13.64 -1.33 8.25
C LEU A 76 15.09 -1.30 8.75
N THR A 77 16.01 -1.81 7.96
CA THR A 77 17.43 -1.73 8.30
C THR A 77 17.92 -0.31 7.93
N PRO A 78 18.79 0.30 8.74
CA PRO A 78 19.22 1.68 8.50
C PRO A 78 19.99 1.89 7.18
N ASP A 79 20.52 0.81 6.60
CA ASP A 79 21.69 0.92 5.73
C ASP A 79 21.36 1.33 4.28
N ASP A 80 20.28 0.82 3.67
CA ASP A 80 19.93 1.16 2.28
C ASP A 80 18.40 1.30 2.06
N PRO A 81 17.87 2.54 2.04
CA PRO A 81 16.44 2.76 1.81
C PRO A 81 15.99 2.40 0.39
N VAL A 82 16.90 2.33 -0.59
CA VAL A 82 16.54 1.86 -1.93
C VAL A 82 16.35 0.35 -1.90
N ALA A 83 17.23 -0.41 -1.24
CA ALA A 83 17.05 -1.84 -1.07
C ALA A 83 15.73 -2.20 -0.37
N ASP A 84 15.30 -1.40 0.62
CA ASP A 84 13.98 -1.56 1.25
C ASP A 84 12.81 -1.32 0.29
N LEU A 85 12.96 -0.43 -0.69
CA LEU A 85 11.96 -0.23 -1.75
C LEU A 85 11.87 -1.47 -2.66
N TYR A 86 12.99 -2.07 -3.04
CA TYR A 86 13.03 -3.34 -3.80
C TYR A 86 12.31 -4.45 -3.03
N ARG A 87 12.66 -4.65 -1.76
CA ARG A 87 12.01 -5.64 -0.89
C ARG A 87 10.51 -5.36 -0.74
N GLY A 88 10.14 -4.09 -0.58
CA GLY A 88 8.75 -3.65 -0.50
C GLY A 88 7.95 -3.96 -1.77
N TRP A 89 8.56 -3.86 -2.94
CA TRP A 89 7.95 -4.28 -4.20
C TRP A 89 7.69 -5.78 -4.21
N ASP A 90 8.70 -6.59 -3.87
CA ASP A 90 8.62 -8.04 -3.92
C ASP A 90 7.56 -8.59 -2.98
N LEU A 91 7.50 -8.08 -1.75
CA LEU A 91 6.46 -8.41 -0.78
C LEU A 91 5.06 -8.05 -1.29
N HIS A 92 4.93 -6.97 -2.06
CA HIS A 92 3.63 -6.58 -2.62
C HIS A 92 3.17 -7.57 -3.68
N VAL A 93 4.06 -7.95 -4.59
CA VAL A 93 3.77 -8.90 -5.67
C VAL A 93 3.50 -10.29 -5.10
N ASP A 94 4.35 -10.75 -4.18
CA ASP A 94 4.22 -12.05 -3.53
C ASP A 94 2.88 -12.20 -2.80
N PHE A 95 2.44 -11.18 -2.05
CA PHE A 95 1.12 -11.18 -1.43
C PHE A 95 0.00 -11.34 -2.45
N GLY A 96 0.04 -10.60 -3.56
CA GLY A 96 -1.00 -10.67 -4.58
C GLY A 96 -1.07 -12.03 -5.28
N VAL A 97 0.07 -12.65 -5.54
CA VAL A 97 0.15 -13.97 -6.18
C VAL A 97 -0.31 -15.08 -5.21
N ARG A 98 -0.01 -14.96 -3.90
CA ARG A 98 -0.48 -15.90 -2.86
C ARG A 98 -1.97 -15.76 -2.53
N HIS A 99 -2.49 -14.53 -2.57
CA HIS A 99 -3.87 -14.21 -2.19
C HIS A 99 -4.63 -13.50 -3.32
N PRO A 100 -4.77 -14.11 -4.52
CA PRO A 100 -5.29 -13.43 -5.72
C PRO A 100 -6.73 -12.92 -5.53
N ALA A 101 -7.59 -13.67 -4.83
CA ALA A 101 -8.97 -13.25 -4.58
C ALA A 101 -9.06 -12.01 -3.67
N PHE A 102 -8.24 -11.95 -2.63
CA PHE A 102 -8.12 -10.74 -1.78
C PHE A 102 -7.54 -9.58 -2.57
N TYR A 103 -6.51 -9.83 -3.37
CA TYR A 103 -5.86 -8.79 -4.14
C TYR A 103 -6.82 -8.18 -5.19
N MET A 104 -7.61 -9.01 -5.87
CA MET A 104 -8.67 -8.54 -6.79
C MET A 104 -9.74 -7.72 -6.05
N LEU A 105 -10.09 -8.09 -4.82
CA LEU A 105 -11.02 -7.31 -4.01
C LEU A 105 -10.43 -5.96 -3.56
N MET A 106 -9.12 -5.92 -3.29
CA MET A 106 -8.42 -4.71 -2.81
C MET A 106 -8.10 -3.73 -3.95
N TYR A 107 -7.72 -4.23 -5.12
CA TYR A 107 -7.15 -3.43 -6.22
C TYR A 107 -7.84 -3.62 -7.57
N GLY A 108 -8.66 -4.66 -7.74
CA GLY A 108 -9.35 -4.97 -9.01
C GLY A 108 -10.62 -4.16 -9.25
N THR A 109 -11.25 -3.60 -8.20
CA THR A 109 -12.51 -2.84 -8.28
C THR A 109 -12.41 -1.49 -7.56
N VAL A 110 -11.59 -0.59 -8.10
CA VAL A 110 -11.37 0.75 -7.51
C VAL A 110 -12.55 1.68 -7.79
N GLN A 111 -13.20 2.20 -6.75
CA GLN A 111 -14.26 3.20 -6.86
C GLN A 111 -13.79 4.55 -6.27
N PRO A 112 -13.96 5.68 -6.99
CA PRO A 112 -13.67 7.00 -6.46
C PRO A 112 -14.41 7.25 -5.13
N GLY A 113 -13.69 7.74 -4.11
CA GLY A 113 -14.28 8.09 -2.81
C GLY A 113 -14.54 6.94 -1.85
N ARG A 114 -14.30 5.67 -2.23
CA ARG A 114 -14.48 4.49 -1.37
C ARG A 114 -13.16 3.79 -1.05
N ARG A 115 -12.32 4.46 -0.27
CA ARG A 115 -11.02 3.91 0.18
C ARG A 115 -11.06 3.55 1.67
N PRO A 116 -10.88 2.28 2.05
CA PRO A 116 -10.89 1.89 3.46
C PRO A 116 -9.66 2.46 4.19
N PRO A 117 -9.74 2.72 5.52
CA PRO A 117 -8.61 3.23 6.30
C PRO A 117 -7.31 2.42 6.13
N ALA A 118 -7.41 1.10 6.08
CA ALA A 118 -6.25 0.22 5.89
C ALA A 118 -5.56 0.40 4.52
N ALA A 119 -6.28 0.83 3.48
CA ALA A 119 -5.67 1.19 2.19
C ALA A 119 -4.91 2.51 2.26
N ASN A 120 -5.32 3.46 3.13
CA ASN A 120 -4.56 4.68 3.39
C ASN A 120 -3.28 4.35 4.17
N GLU A 121 -3.32 3.39 5.09
CA GLU A 121 -2.17 2.93 5.85
C GLU A 121 -1.14 2.20 4.96
N ALA A 122 -1.59 1.34 4.04
CA ALA A 122 -0.73 0.73 3.02
C ALA A 122 -0.04 1.78 2.14
N HIS A 123 -0.75 2.85 1.78
CA HIS A 123 -0.19 3.97 1.05
C HIS A 123 0.81 4.78 1.88
N ALA A 124 0.50 5.07 3.13
CA ALA A 124 1.39 5.77 4.06
C ALA A 124 2.70 4.99 4.28
N LEU A 125 2.64 3.66 4.31
CA LEU A 125 3.85 2.82 4.37
C LEU A 125 4.73 3.02 3.13
N LEU A 126 4.16 3.07 1.92
CA LEU A 126 4.92 3.34 0.69
C LEU A 126 5.50 4.77 0.69
N VAL A 127 4.72 5.76 1.13
CA VAL A 127 5.19 7.15 1.30
C VAL A 127 6.38 7.18 2.26
N THR A 128 6.32 6.46 3.38
CA THR A 128 7.41 6.37 4.36
C THR A 128 8.69 5.79 3.74
N LEU A 129 8.57 4.69 2.96
CA LEU A 129 9.72 4.10 2.27
C LEU A 129 10.37 5.10 1.30
N LEU A 130 9.57 5.82 0.52
CA LEU A 130 10.07 6.80 -0.43
C LEU A 130 10.58 8.09 0.24
N GLY A 131 10.02 8.46 1.39
CA GLY A 131 10.53 9.53 2.24
C GLY A 131 11.97 9.25 2.68
N ARG A 132 12.26 8.03 3.12
CA ARG A 132 13.64 7.61 3.46
C ARG A 132 14.60 7.67 2.27
N VAL A 133 14.13 7.30 1.06
CA VAL A 133 14.92 7.43 -0.17
C VAL A 133 15.21 8.90 -0.50
N ALA A 134 14.22 9.78 -0.31
CA ALA A 134 14.37 11.22 -0.50
C ALA A 134 15.31 11.84 0.54
N GLU A 135 15.17 11.52 1.82
CA GLU A 135 16.05 11.96 2.91
C GLU A 135 17.51 11.56 2.66
N ALA A 136 17.74 10.38 2.07
CA ALA A 136 19.07 9.94 1.64
C ALA A 136 19.59 10.68 0.39
N GLY A 137 18.84 11.62 -0.17
CA GLY A 137 19.17 12.35 -1.40
C GLY A 137 19.15 11.46 -2.65
N ARG A 138 18.47 10.32 -2.60
CA ARG A 138 18.48 9.30 -3.66
C ARG A 138 17.23 9.31 -4.54
N LEU A 139 16.33 10.29 -4.39
CA LEU A 139 15.13 10.42 -5.23
C LEU A 139 15.34 11.50 -6.31
N ARG A 140 14.86 11.24 -7.52
CA ARG A 140 14.92 12.19 -8.67
C ARG A 140 13.66 13.02 -8.87
N VAL A 141 12.56 12.65 -8.21
CA VAL A 141 11.24 13.27 -8.36
C VAL A 141 10.61 13.46 -6.97
N PRO A 142 9.58 14.31 -6.82
CA PRO A 142 8.84 14.44 -5.57
C PRO A 142 8.33 13.10 -5.04
N VAL A 143 8.33 12.93 -3.71
CA VAL A 143 7.84 11.70 -3.03
C VAL A 143 6.45 11.33 -3.54
N ALA A 144 5.54 12.29 -3.62
CA ALA A 144 4.19 12.08 -4.12
C ALA A 144 4.14 11.52 -5.56
N GLN A 145 5.05 11.96 -6.44
CA GLN A 145 5.15 11.45 -7.80
C GLN A 145 5.76 10.04 -7.83
N ALA A 146 6.84 9.82 -7.08
CA ALA A 146 7.43 8.49 -6.91
C ALA A 146 6.41 7.47 -6.37
N THR A 147 5.59 7.87 -5.39
CA THR A 147 4.55 7.01 -4.81
C THR A 147 3.52 6.59 -5.86
N ARG A 148 3.06 7.53 -6.70
CA ARG A 148 2.11 7.21 -7.78
C ARG A 148 2.71 6.24 -8.80
N VAL A 149 3.96 6.48 -9.21
CA VAL A 149 4.67 5.65 -10.19
C VAL A 149 4.87 4.24 -9.66
N ILE A 150 5.40 4.09 -8.45
CA ILE A 150 5.61 2.77 -7.82
C ILE A 150 4.27 2.06 -7.63
N HIS A 151 3.27 2.72 -7.03
CA HIS A 151 1.97 2.11 -6.78
C HIS A 151 1.32 1.61 -8.08
N ALA A 152 1.30 2.42 -9.14
CA ALA A 152 0.71 2.05 -10.41
C ALA A 152 1.44 0.84 -11.04
N ALA A 153 2.77 0.87 -11.05
CA ALA A 153 3.56 -0.17 -11.69
C ALA A 153 3.51 -1.51 -10.93
N THR A 154 3.63 -1.49 -9.60
CA THR A 154 3.54 -2.72 -8.79
C THR A 154 2.13 -3.29 -8.83
N THR A 155 1.08 -2.45 -8.82
CA THR A 155 -0.31 -2.93 -8.94
C THR A 155 -0.56 -3.57 -10.31
N GLY A 156 -0.11 -2.92 -11.39
CA GLY A 156 -0.25 -3.45 -12.75
C GLY A 156 0.50 -4.78 -12.94
N ALA A 157 1.74 -4.88 -12.47
CA ALA A 157 2.50 -6.13 -12.51
C ALA A 157 1.81 -7.26 -11.75
N THR A 158 1.31 -6.98 -10.55
CA THR A 158 0.64 -7.99 -9.72
C THR A 158 -0.67 -8.46 -10.36
N LEU A 159 -1.49 -7.55 -10.90
CA LEU A 159 -2.72 -7.91 -11.59
C LEU A 159 -2.45 -8.71 -12.87
N ALA A 160 -1.40 -8.38 -13.62
CA ALA A 160 -0.99 -9.16 -14.79
C ALA A 160 -0.63 -10.60 -14.39
N LEU A 161 0.20 -10.77 -13.35
CA LEU A 161 0.59 -12.09 -12.83
C LEU A 161 -0.60 -12.90 -12.29
N ILE A 162 -1.59 -12.23 -11.67
CA ILE A 162 -2.81 -12.90 -11.21
C ILE A 162 -3.61 -13.48 -12.39
N GLY A 163 -3.61 -12.78 -13.53
CA GLY A 163 -4.29 -13.23 -14.75
C GLY A 163 -3.60 -14.38 -15.48
N GLU A 164 -2.35 -14.71 -15.13
CA GLU A 164 -1.61 -15.85 -15.68
C GLU A 164 -1.96 -17.15 -14.95
N GLU A 165 -1.89 -18.27 -15.68
CA GLU A 165 -2.01 -19.60 -15.10
C GLU A 165 -0.88 -19.85 -14.09
N PRO A 166 -1.15 -20.43 -12.90
CA PRO A 166 -0.14 -20.55 -11.84
C PRO A 166 1.16 -21.24 -12.27
N ALA A 167 1.09 -22.19 -13.22
CA ALA A 167 2.25 -22.91 -13.74
C ALA A 167 3.09 -22.09 -14.74
N GLU A 168 2.52 -21.03 -15.30
CA GLU A 168 3.14 -20.20 -16.35
C GLU A 168 3.63 -18.85 -15.80
N ARG A 169 3.34 -18.54 -14.52
CA ARG A 169 3.66 -17.27 -13.88
C ARG A 169 5.14 -16.91 -13.95
N ASP A 170 5.45 -15.83 -14.65
CA ASP A 170 6.82 -15.34 -14.81
C ASP A 170 7.14 -14.15 -13.89
N LEU A 171 7.68 -14.45 -12.71
CA LEU A 171 8.13 -13.42 -11.77
C LEU A 171 9.29 -12.57 -12.31
N THR A 172 9.98 -12.98 -13.38
CA THR A 172 11.07 -12.19 -13.97
C THR A 172 10.54 -10.91 -14.62
N THR A 173 9.29 -10.93 -15.12
CA THR A 173 8.64 -9.74 -15.67
C THR A 173 8.42 -8.69 -14.58
N SER A 174 7.96 -9.10 -13.40
CA SER A 174 7.84 -8.21 -12.23
C SER A 174 9.20 -7.66 -11.80
N ALA A 175 10.24 -8.51 -11.72
CA ALA A 175 11.58 -8.08 -11.37
C ALA A 175 12.14 -7.04 -12.36
N ARG A 176 11.99 -7.26 -13.67
CA ARG A 176 12.43 -6.30 -14.70
C ARG A 176 11.68 -4.97 -14.61
N LEU A 177 10.37 -5.01 -14.36
CA LEU A 177 9.58 -3.79 -14.20
C LEU A 177 10.01 -3.03 -12.94
N ARG A 178 10.17 -3.73 -11.81
CA ARG A 178 10.69 -3.18 -10.56
C ARG A 178 12.02 -2.47 -10.79
N ASP A 179 12.98 -3.17 -11.38
CA ASP A 179 14.32 -2.64 -11.63
C ASP A 179 14.26 -1.39 -12.52
N THR A 180 13.46 -1.42 -13.59
CA THR A 180 13.26 -0.29 -14.51
C THR A 180 12.62 0.91 -13.82
N VAL A 181 11.55 0.68 -13.06
CA VAL A 181 10.78 1.74 -12.41
C VAL A 181 11.58 2.37 -11.28
N ILE A 182 12.21 1.57 -10.41
CA ILE A 182 13.05 2.09 -9.33
C ILE A 182 14.23 2.85 -9.93
N ALA A 183 14.94 2.29 -10.92
CA ALA A 183 16.03 2.99 -11.59
C ALA A 183 15.60 4.32 -12.25
N SER A 184 14.35 4.45 -12.71
CA SER A 184 13.85 5.69 -13.30
C SER A 184 13.67 6.82 -12.27
N ILE A 185 13.32 6.49 -11.03
CA ILE A 185 13.01 7.48 -9.97
C ILE A 185 14.13 7.65 -8.94
N THR A 186 15.13 6.77 -8.90
CA THR A 186 16.22 6.82 -7.90
C THR A 186 17.58 7.13 -8.52
N THR A 187 18.41 7.88 -7.80
CA THR A 187 19.79 8.19 -8.18
C THR A 187 20.82 7.52 -7.26
N ASP A 188 22.06 7.46 -7.74
CA ASP A 188 23.21 7.11 -6.92
C ASP A 188 23.33 8.07 -5.72
N PRO A 189 23.95 7.63 -4.60
CA PRO A 189 24.16 8.48 -3.45
C PRO A 189 24.81 9.80 -3.87
N PRO A 190 24.35 10.95 -3.35
CA PRO A 190 24.94 12.23 -3.70
C PRO A 190 26.43 12.20 -3.37
N ALA A 191 27.29 12.43 -4.38
CA ALA A 191 28.70 12.68 -4.11
C ALA A 191 28.80 13.86 -3.14
N SER A 192 29.66 13.76 -2.13
CA SER A 192 29.80 14.70 -1.00
C SER A 192 30.04 16.17 -1.40
N SER A 193 30.24 16.46 -2.68
CA SER A 193 30.48 17.80 -3.23
C SER A 193 29.64 18.15 -4.47
N GLY A 194 28.62 17.37 -4.86
CA GLY A 194 27.99 17.53 -6.18
C GLY A 194 26.50 17.22 -6.33
N SER A 195 25.73 17.04 -5.25
CA SER A 195 24.28 16.80 -5.45
C SER A 195 23.60 18.01 -6.08
N ASP A 196 22.85 17.75 -7.15
CA ASP A 196 22.05 18.73 -7.87
C ASP A 196 21.01 19.39 -6.95
N LEU A 197 20.66 20.64 -7.25
CA LEU A 197 19.78 21.48 -6.42
C LEU A 197 18.41 20.81 -6.20
N ALA A 198 17.89 20.14 -7.23
CA ALA A 198 16.63 19.42 -7.16
C ALA A 198 16.65 18.30 -6.10
N SER A 199 17.70 17.48 -6.06
CA SER A 199 17.83 16.41 -5.05
C SER A 199 17.93 16.95 -3.62
N ARG A 200 18.55 18.12 -3.42
CA ARG A 200 18.61 18.79 -2.10
C ARG A 200 17.24 19.31 -1.69
N ALA A 201 16.51 19.90 -2.63
CA ALA A 201 15.17 20.39 -2.39
C ALA A 201 14.22 19.26 -1.99
N LEU A 202 14.30 18.11 -2.68
CA LEU A 202 13.56 16.89 -2.35
C LEU A 202 13.91 16.33 -0.96
N ALA A 203 15.19 16.24 -0.63
CA ALA A 203 15.63 15.74 0.66
C ALA A 203 15.16 16.63 1.82
N LEU A 204 15.21 17.95 1.64
CA LEU A 204 14.73 18.90 2.63
C LEU A 204 13.20 18.86 2.77
N ASP A 205 12.46 18.77 1.67
CA ASP A 205 10.99 18.64 1.71
C ASP A 205 10.56 17.38 2.48
N ALA A 206 11.23 16.25 2.23
CA ALA A 206 10.96 15.00 2.94
C ALA A 206 11.28 15.10 4.45
N ALA A 207 12.42 15.68 4.82
CA ALA A 207 12.79 15.86 6.23
C ALA A 207 11.84 16.79 6.99
N LEU A 208 11.28 17.80 6.32
CA LEU A 208 10.27 18.68 6.90
C LEU A 208 8.94 17.96 7.15
N GLU A 209 8.61 16.96 6.33
CA GLU A 209 7.39 16.16 6.45
C GLU A 209 7.48 15.08 7.54
N THR A 210 8.64 14.44 7.71
CA THR A 210 8.83 13.29 8.63
C THR A 210 9.14 13.68 10.07
N GLY A 211 9.67 14.88 10.36
CA GLY A 211 10.19 15.17 11.70
C GLY A 211 10.29 16.60 12.20
N LEU A 212 9.72 17.63 11.56
CA LEU A 212 10.17 19.01 11.84
C LEU A 212 9.12 20.14 11.90
N SER A 213 7.83 19.85 12.12
CA SER A 213 6.95 20.89 12.70
C SER A 213 7.36 21.26 14.15
N THR A 214 8.19 20.45 14.80
CA THR A 214 8.54 20.58 16.23
C THR A 214 9.92 21.18 16.51
N GLY A 215 10.71 21.53 15.48
CA GLY A 215 12.08 22.05 15.66
C GLY A 215 12.54 23.13 14.68
N VAL A 216 11.76 23.41 13.64
CA VAL A 216 12.06 24.51 12.71
C VAL A 216 11.31 25.75 13.20
N PRO A 217 11.97 26.91 13.38
CA PRO A 217 11.35 28.12 13.90
C PRO A 217 10.51 28.82 12.81
N LEU A 218 9.61 28.08 12.16
CA LEU A 218 8.70 28.56 11.12
C LEU A 218 7.24 28.38 11.59
N ARG A 219 6.39 29.34 11.27
CA ARG A 219 4.94 29.22 11.39
C ARG A 219 4.40 28.25 10.35
N ASP A 220 3.22 27.67 10.58
CA ASP A 220 2.57 26.73 9.64
C ASP A 220 2.48 27.28 8.20
N THR A 221 2.17 28.57 8.06
CA THR A 221 2.10 29.25 6.75
C THR A 221 3.47 29.39 6.08
N GLU A 222 4.52 29.60 6.86
CA GLU A 222 5.90 29.73 6.35
C GLU A 222 6.47 28.36 5.98
N ALA A 223 6.17 27.33 6.77
CA ALA A 223 6.50 25.95 6.43
C ALA A 223 5.81 25.51 5.14
N ALA A 224 4.50 25.81 4.98
CA ALA A 224 3.77 25.52 3.75
C ALA A 224 4.39 26.22 2.52
N LEU A 225 4.75 27.51 2.65
CA LEU A 225 5.38 28.28 1.58
C LEU A 225 6.78 27.75 1.22
N LEU A 226 7.58 27.38 2.23
CA LEU A 226 8.89 26.76 2.01
C LEU A 226 8.75 25.45 1.23
N ARG A 227 7.79 24.59 1.60
CA ARG A 227 7.52 23.34 0.87
C ARG A 227 7.11 23.61 -0.58
N GLU A 228 6.28 24.61 -0.84
CA GLU A 228 5.92 25.01 -2.20
C GLU A 228 7.14 25.40 -3.03
N TRP A 229 8.06 26.19 -2.47
CA TRP A 229 9.29 26.57 -3.16
C TRP A 229 10.24 25.38 -3.37
N LEU A 230 10.35 24.47 -2.40
CA LEU A 230 11.16 23.25 -2.55
C LEU A 230 10.61 22.35 -3.67
N GLN A 231 9.29 22.25 -3.78
CA GLN A 231 8.64 21.53 -4.88
C GLN A 231 8.89 22.19 -6.24
N GLN A 232 8.92 23.52 -6.30
CA GLN A 232 9.29 24.25 -7.52
C GLN A 232 10.75 24.05 -7.90
N LEU A 233 11.66 24.03 -6.93
CA LEU A 233 13.09 23.77 -7.17
C LEU A 233 13.39 22.32 -7.55
N ALA A 234 12.48 21.39 -7.23
CA ALA A 234 12.58 19.98 -7.57
C ALA A 234 11.94 19.61 -8.92
N GLY A 235 11.22 20.54 -9.55
CA GLY A 235 10.43 20.35 -10.78
C GLY A 235 11.12 20.79 -12.05
#